data_AF-A0A2V2UAH6-F1
#
_entry.id   AF-A0A2V2UAH6-F1
#
_cell.length_a   1.000
_cell.length_b   1.000
_cell.length_c   1.000
_cell.angle_alpha   90.00
_cell.angle_beta   90.00
_cell.angle_gamma   90.00
#
_symmetry.space_group_name_H-M   'P 1'
#
loop_
_entity.id
_entity.type
_entity.pdbx_description
1 polymer ?
#
loop_
_entity_poly.entity_id
_entity_poly.type
_entity_poly.pdbx_seq_one_letter_code
_entity_poly.pdbx_strand_id
1 'polypeptide(L)'
;MDGINDGIRFDIDTLMESRSRWVTSELRSGDDGKYNSMKYDVSLQPRIDAILNHITELERILCQSISKDGDISRNKDLHLVKNHTTHYSDMSASEYLSTRKLNQVIHVSKILLERLVYQLRNISNLSDIVIILSPAVGILKNIRSSLIPWIPDSRQELCYICELLEVVLVDAAQLGGYTINFQTANESALHLISEASLNKGEN
;
A
#
# COMPACT_ATOMS: atom_id res chain seq x y z
N MET A 1 5.15 -23.82 28.30
CA MET A 1 3.88 -23.83 27.54
C MET A 1 3.12 -22.61 28.00
N ASP A 2 3.18 -21.57 27.19
CA ASP A 2 2.22 -20.44 27.06
C ASP A 2 2.95 -19.30 26.36
N GLY A 3 2.27 -18.63 25.43
CA GLY A 3 2.76 -17.38 24.87
C GLY A 3 2.48 -17.15 23.38
N ILE A 4 1.19 -17.01 23.04
CA ILE A 4 0.68 -16.00 22.09
C ILE A 4 1.25 -16.07 20.66
N ASN A 5 0.60 -16.89 19.83
CA ASN A 5 0.57 -16.71 18.39
C ASN A 5 -0.64 -15.81 18.04
N ASP A 6 -0.48 -14.50 18.18
CA ASP A 6 -1.43 -13.54 17.62
C ASP A 6 -1.15 -13.39 16.12
N GLY A 7 -1.58 -14.39 15.37
CA GLY A 7 -1.84 -14.21 13.95
C GLY A 7 -2.98 -13.21 13.82
N ILE A 8 -2.72 -12.08 13.17
CA ILE A 8 -3.71 -11.08 12.77
C ILE A 8 -4.84 -11.81 12.03
N ARG A 9 -5.88 -12.17 12.78
CA ARG A 9 -7.12 -12.73 12.28
C ARG A 9 -7.91 -11.54 11.74
N PHE A 10 -8.00 -11.46 10.42
CA PHE A 10 -8.88 -10.51 9.74
C PHE A 10 -10.33 -10.89 10.08
N ASP A 11 -10.85 -10.35 11.18
CA ASP A 11 -12.24 -10.55 11.58
C ASP A 11 -13.18 -9.75 10.68
N ILE A 12 -14.16 -10.47 10.11
CA ILE A 12 -15.25 -9.91 9.29
C ILE A 12 -16.09 -8.89 10.09
N ASP A 13 -16.08 -8.97 11.41
CA ASP A 13 -16.71 -7.99 12.30
C ASP A 13 -16.10 -6.58 12.15
N THR A 14 -14.81 -6.48 11.82
CA THR A 14 -14.13 -5.20 11.53
C THR A 14 -14.66 -4.55 10.23
N LEU A 15 -15.12 -5.37 9.28
CA LEU A 15 -15.72 -4.91 8.03
C LEU A 15 -17.16 -4.40 8.25
N MET A 16 -17.90 -4.96 9.21
CA MET A 16 -19.24 -4.47 9.54
C MET A 16 -19.21 -3.13 10.30
N GLU A 17 -18.27 -2.95 11.23
CA GLU A 17 -18.09 -1.69 11.97
C GLU A 17 -17.72 -0.52 11.03
N SER A 18 -16.93 -0.81 10.00
CA SER A 18 -16.47 0.17 9.01
C SER A 18 -17.59 0.72 8.12
N ARG A 19 -18.69 -0.02 7.91
CA ARG A 19 -19.86 0.43 7.12
C ARG A 19 -20.72 1.46 7.88
N SER A 20 -20.78 1.39 9.20
CA SER A 20 -21.63 2.27 10.02
C SER A 20 -21.12 3.71 10.13
N ARG A 21 -19.81 3.92 9.89
CA ARG A 21 -19.17 5.25 10.03
C ARG A 21 -19.61 6.25 8.97
N TRP A 22 -19.99 5.79 7.79
CA TRP A 22 -20.45 6.64 6.68
C TRP A 22 -21.96 6.95 6.75
N VAL A 23 -22.74 6.04 7.34
CA VAL A 23 -24.21 6.13 7.41
C VAL A 23 -24.69 7.16 8.45
N THR A 24 -23.84 7.54 9.41
CA THR A 24 -24.24 8.40 10.53
C THR A 24 -24.32 9.90 10.18
N SER A 25 -23.80 10.32 9.02
CA SER A 25 -23.91 11.72 8.59
C SER A 25 -25.26 12.07 7.95
N GLU A 26 -26.14 11.09 7.70
CA GLU A 26 -27.28 11.28 6.79
C GLU A 26 -28.66 11.30 7.47
N LEU A 27 -28.75 11.22 8.80
CA LEU A 27 -30.03 11.19 9.54
C LEU A 27 -30.18 12.32 10.57
N ARG A 28 -29.68 13.51 10.27
CA ARG A 28 -30.03 14.71 11.03
C ARG A 28 -30.25 15.93 10.14
N SER A 29 -31.38 15.94 9.44
CA SER A 29 -32.04 17.16 8.97
C SER A 29 -33.51 16.87 8.76
N GLY A 30 -34.34 17.38 9.68
CA GLY A 30 -35.76 17.55 9.42
C GLY A 30 -35.95 18.85 8.65
N ASP A 31 -36.31 18.75 7.39
CA ASP A 31 -37.18 19.73 6.71
C ASP A 31 -37.67 19.13 5.39
N ASP A 32 -38.93 19.38 5.07
CA ASP A 32 -39.69 18.84 3.95
C ASP A 32 -39.32 19.55 2.64
N GLY A 33 -38.79 18.83 1.64
CA GLY A 33 -38.63 19.46 0.33
C GLY A 33 -37.83 18.70 -0.73
N LYS A 34 -38.50 17.83 -1.49
CA LYS A 34 -38.32 17.66 -2.95
C LYS A 34 -36.90 17.84 -3.55
N TYR A 35 -35.91 17.06 -3.13
CA TYR A 35 -34.70 16.79 -3.94
C TYR A 35 -34.22 15.35 -3.79
N ASN A 36 -35.07 14.40 -4.17
CA ASN A 36 -34.76 12.96 -4.09
C ASN A 36 -34.28 12.36 -5.44
N SER A 37 -33.55 13.13 -6.26
CA SER A 37 -33.15 12.66 -7.61
C SER A 37 -31.68 12.84 -7.97
N MET A 38 -30.80 13.15 -7.02
CA MET A 38 -29.35 13.07 -7.24
C MET A 38 -28.75 12.15 -6.17
N LYS A 39 -29.13 10.88 -6.23
CA LYS A 39 -28.25 9.79 -5.79
C LYS A 39 -26.92 10.02 -6.51
N TYR A 40 -25.95 10.59 -5.81
CA TYR A 40 -24.61 10.81 -6.32
C TYR A 40 -24.02 9.47 -6.80
N ASP A 41 -23.85 9.37 -8.11
CA ASP A 41 -23.22 8.26 -8.84
C ASP A 41 -21.71 8.09 -8.49
N VAL A 42 -21.18 8.93 -7.60
CA VAL A 42 -19.77 8.92 -7.19
C VAL A 42 -19.68 8.59 -5.70
N SER A 43 -20.12 7.39 -5.32
CA SER A 43 -19.67 6.84 -4.04
C SER A 43 -18.17 6.57 -4.16
N LEU A 44 -17.35 7.42 -3.54
CA LEU A 44 -15.89 7.26 -3.50
C LEU A 44 -15.50 6.04 -2.65
N GLN A 45 -16.39 5.59 -1.78
CA GLN A 45 -16.16 4.46 -0.88
C GLN A 45 -15.89 3.14 -1.64
N PRO A 46 -16.71 2.66 -2.58
CA PRO A 46 -16.39 1.51 -3.41
C PRO A 46 -15.03 1.59 -4.12
N ARG A 47 -14.59 2.80 -4.48
CA ARG A 47 -13.28 3.02 -5.12
C ARG A 47 -12.14 2.91 -4.10
N ILE A 48 -12.31 3.44 -2.89
CA ILE A 48 -11.37 3.25 -1.78
C ILE A 48 -11.29 1.77 -1.41
N ASP A 49 -12.42 1.06 -1.35
CA ASP A 49 -12.45 -0.38 -1.08
C ASP A 49 -11.73 -1.18 -2.19
N ALA A 50 -11.91 -0.79 -3.46
CA ALA A 50 -11.17 -1.38 -4.57
C ALA A 50 -9.66 -1.14 -4.45
N ILE A 51 -9.23 0.08 -4.08
CA ILE A 51 -7.82 0.39 -3.82
C ILE A 51 -7.25 -0.51 -2.72
N LEU A 52 -7.99 -0.69 -1.61
CA LEU A 52 -7.58 -1.56 -0.51
C LEU A 52 -7.41 -3.02 -0.97
N ASN A 53 -8.34 -3.53 -1.78
CA ASN A 53 -8.25 -4.89 -2.33
C ASN A 53 -7.03 -5.09 -3.22
N HIS A 54 -6.73 -4.12 -4.09
CA HIS A 54 -5.53 -4.16 -4.93
C HIS A 54 -4.24 -4.06 -4.09
N ILE A 55 -4.23 -3.28 -3.01
CA ILE A 55 -3.08 -3.24 -2.08
C ILE A 55 -2.89 -4.61 -1.42
N THR A 56 -3.96 -5.27 -0.97
CA THR A 56 -3.88 -6.63 -0.40
C THR A 56 -3.33 -7.64 -1.41
N GLU A 57 -3.76 -7.57 -2.68
CA GLU A 57 -3.23 -8.46 -3.72
C GLU A 57 -1.75 -8.15 -4.03
N LEU A 58 -1.36 -6.88 -4.06
CA LEU A 58 0.03 -6.47 -4.18
C LEU A 58 0.87 -7.04 -3.04
N GLU A 59 0.43 -6.94 -1.78
CA GLU A 59 1.12 -7.53 -0.63
C GLU A 59 1.29 -9.05 -0.76
N ARG A 60 0.29 -9.75 -1.30
CA ARG A 60 0.37 -11.19 -1.62
C ARG A 60 1.48 -11.48 -2.62
N ILE A 61 1.57 -10.70 -3.70
CA ILE A 61 2.64 -10.82 -4.72
C ILE A 61 4.02 -10.62 -4.07
N LEU A 62 4.16 -9.60 -3.22
CA LEU A 62 5.42 -9.31 -2.51
C LEU A 62 5.83 -10.42 -1.55
N CYS A 63 4.88 -11.06 -0.87
CA CYS A 63 5.17 -12.22 -0.04
C CYS A 63 5.63 -13.41 -0.88
N GLN A 64 4.98 -13.65 -2.02
CA GLN A 64 5.32 -14.76 -2.91
C GLN A 64 6.73 -14.61 -3.52
N SER A 65 7.16 -13.39 -3.85
CA SER A 65 8.51 -13.16 -4.37
C SER A 65 9.59 -13.46 -3.32
N ILE A 66 9.38 -13.08 -2.06
CA ILE A 66 10.31 -13.40 -0.96
C ILE A 66 10.46 -14.91 -0.79
N SER A 67 9.35 -15.67 -0.80
CA SER A 67 9.40 -17.12 -0.64
C SER A 67 10.18 -17.80 -1.77
N LYS A 68 9.91 -17.41 -3.03
CA LYS A 68 10.61 -17.93 -4.20
C LYS A 68 12.12 -17.69 -4.12
N ASP A 69 12.54 -16.47 -3.80
CA ASP A 69 13.97 -16.15 -3.72
C ASP A 69 14.67 -16.79 -2.53
N GLY A 70 13.99 -16.94 -1.39
CA GLY A 70 14.53 -17.65 -0.23
C GLY A 70 14.85 -19.12 -0.54
N ASP A 71 14.00 -19.77 -1.33
CA ASP A 71 14.19 -21.16 -1.76
C ASP A 71 15.32 -21.28 -2.79
N ILE A 72 15.41 -20.35 -3.75
CA ILE A 72 16.49 -20.32 -4.75
C ILE A 72 17.85 -20.14 -4.06
N SER A 73 17.95 -19.17 -3.13
CA SER A 73 19.20 -18.88 -2.43
C SER A 73 19.64 -20.06 -1.56
N ARG A 74 18.73 -20.68 -0.80
CA ARG A 74 19.04 -21.88 0.02
C ARG A 74 19.49 -23.07 -0.81
N ASN A 75 18.82 -23.34 -1.94
CA ASN A 75 19.18 -24.45 -2.82
C ASN A 75 20.54 -24.24 -3.50
N LYS A 76 20.85 -22.99 -3.85
CA LYS A 76 22.13 -22.61 -4.42
C LYS A 76 23.27 -22.83 -3.42
N ASP A 77 23.13 -22.34 -2.20
CA ASP A 77 24.13 -22.51 -1.13
C ASP A 77 24.45 -23.98 -0.85
N LEU A 78 23.42 -24.84 -0.80
CA LEU A 78 23.58 -26.29 -0.64
C LEU A 78 24.37 -26.94 -1.78
N HIS A 79 24.23 -26.42 -3.01
CA HIS A 79 24.95 -26.91 -4.18
C HIS A 79 26.41 -26.43 -4.22
N LEU A 80 26.75 -25.25 -3.67
CA LEU A 80 28.15 -24.79 -3.54
C LEU A 80 28.96 -25.58 -2.53
N VAL A 81 28.39 -25.89 -1.36
CA VAL A 81 29.08 -26.65 -0.32
C VAL A 81 29.61 -27.98 -0.89
N LYS A 82 28.96 -28.49 -1.94
CA LYS A 82 29.36 -29.71 -2.66
C LYS A 82 30.41 -29.48 -3.74
N ASN A 83 30.54 -28.28 -4.31
CA ASN A 83 31.32 -28.00 -5.53
C ASN A 83 32.16 -26.71 -5.37
N HIS A 84 33.37 -26.82 -4.83
CA HIS A 84 34.24 -25.67 -4.51
C HIS A 84 34.87 -25.03 -5.76
N THR A 85 34.51 -23.78 -6.12
CA THR A 85 35.21 -22.98 -7.15
C THR A 85 35.26 -21.47 -6.81
N THR A 86 36.35 -20.78 -7.16
CA THR A 86 36.64 -19.39 -6.76
C THR A 86 36.00 -18.33 -7.66
N HIS A 87 35.94 -18.49 -8.99
CA HIS A 87 35.23 -17.53 -9.87
C HIS A 87 33.73 -17.43 -9.57
N TYR A 88 33.16 -18.48 -8.99
CA TYR A 88 31.80 -18.51 -8.54
C TYR A 88 31.57 -17.66 -7.28
N SER A 89 32.59 -17.44 -6.44
CA SER A 89 32.43 -16.67 -5.20
C SER A 89 32.02 -15.23 -5.49
N ASP A 90 32.64 -14.59 -6.48
CA ASP A 90 32.37 -13.19 -6.82
C ASP A 90 30.97 -13.02 -7.43
N MET A 91 30.58 -13.93 -8.32
CA MET A 91 29.22 -13.96 -8.88
C MET A 91 28.18 -14.20 -7.78
N SER A 92 28.42 -15.14 -6.86
CA SER A 92 27.52 -15.41 -5.73
C SER A 92 27.41 -14.24 -4.76
N ALA A 93 28.48 -13.48 -4.54
CA ALA A 93 28.46 -12.28 -3.73
C ALA A 93 27.59 -11.17 -4.36
N SER A 94 27.71 -10.97 -5.68
CA SER A 94 26.89 -9.99 -6.40
C SER A 94 25.39 -10.33 -6.39
N GLU A 95 25.05 -11.61 -6.52
CA GLU A 95 23.67 -12.09 -6.46
C GLU A 95 23.11 -11.95 -5.04
N TYR A 96 23.90 -12.29 -4.03
CA TYR A 96 23.52 -12.10 -2.63
C TYR A 96 23.24 -10.64 -2.27
N LEU A 97 24.07 -9.71 -2.74
CA LEU A 97 23.83 -8.27 -2.57
C LEU A 97 22.54 -7.83 -3.26
N SER A 98 22.24 -8.39 -4.44
CA SER A 98 21.01 -8.14 -5.17
C SER A 98 19.79 -8.65 -4.40
N THR A 99 19.83 -9.86 -3.85
CA THR A 99 18.77 -10.42 -2.99
C THR A 99 18.57 -9.59 -1.71
N ARG A 100 19.66 -9.12 -1.09
CA ARG A 100 19.55 -8.20 0.05
C ARG A 100 18.86 -6.88 -0.32
N LYS A 101 19.22 -6.32 -1.47
CA LYS A 101 18.61 -5.07 -1.96
C LYS A 101 17.13 -5.26 -2.27
N LEU A 102 16.76 -6.36 -2.92
CA LEU A 102 15.36 -6.76 -3.11
C LEU A 102 14.61 -6.81 -1.77
N ASN A 103 15.13 -7.57 -0.81
CA ASN A 103 14.49 -7.72 0.51
C ASN A 103 14.29 -6.36 1.20
N GLN A 104 15.28 -5.46 1.09
CA GLN A 104 15.15 -4.10 1.60
C GLN A 104 14.04 -3.32 0.89
N VAL A 105 13.98 -3.38 -0.44
CA VAL A 105 12.94 -2.68 -1.22
C VAL A 105 11.55 -3.21 -0.87
N ILE A 106 11.39 -4.53 -0.74
CA ILE A 106 10.10 -5.12 -0.36
C ILE A 106 9.71 -4.70 1.05
N HIS A 107 10.65 -4.72 1.99
CA HIS A 107 10.39 -4.34 3.38
C HIS A 107 9.91 -2.89 3.51
N VAL A 108 10.63 -1.94 2.89
CA VAL A 108 10.22 -0.52 2.89
C VAL A 108 8.86 -0.35 2.21
N SER A 109 8.62 -1.06 1.10
CA SER A 109 7.33 -1.01 0.40
C SER A 109 6.19 -1.50 1.29
N LYS A 110 6.37 -2.59 2.05
CA LYS A 110 5.35 -3.11 2.97
C LYS A 110 4.98 -2.10 4.05
N ILE A 111 5.97 -1.50 4.71
CA ILE A 111 5.72 -0.46 5.74
C ILE A 111 4.89 0.69 5.16
N LEU A 112 5.23 1.14 3.95
CA LEU A 112 4.50 2.21 3.28
C LEU A 112 3.08 1.79 2.90
N LEU A 113 2.88 0.58 2.39
CA LEU A 113 1.56 0.03 2.05
C LEU A 113 0.68 -0.12 3.30
N GLU A 114 1.21 -0.64 4.40
CA GLU A 114 0.50 -0.73 5.68
C GLU A 114 0.04 0.65 6.17
N ARG A 115 0.93 1.65 6.06
CA ARG A 115 0.59 3.03 6.40
C ARG A 115 -0.52 3.58 5.51
N LEU A 116 -0.47 3.32 4.20
CA LEU A 116 -1.51 3.73 3.28
C LEU A 116 -2.85 3.07 3.63
N VAL A 117 -2.87 1.76 3.89
CA VAL A 117 -4.07 1.04 4.32
C VAL A 117 -4.65 1.65 5.60
N TYR A 118 -3.80 1.95 6.59
CA TYR A 118 -4.24 2.61 7.81
C TYR A 118 -4.88 3.97 7.53
N GLN A 119 -4.27 4.80 6.70
CA GLN A 119 -4.83 6.11 6.37
C GLN A 119 -6.12 6.00 5.55
N LEU A 120 -6.17 5.13 4.54
CA LEU A 120 -7.35 4.88 3.70
C LEU A 120 -8.56 4.43 4.54
N ARG A 121 -8.34 3.60 5.56
CA ARG A 121 -9.39 3.16 6.50
C ARG A 121 -9.88 4.27 7.43
N ASN A 122 -9.09 5.32 7.64
CA ASN A 122 -9.44 6.43 8.53
C ASN A 122 -10.08 7.63 7.82
N ILE A 123 -10.24 7.56 6.49
CA ILE A 123 -10.99 8.56 5.74
C ILE A 123 -12.45 8.53 6.21
N SER A 124 -12.99 9.68 6.59
CA SER A 124 -14.40 9.83 6.98
C SER A 124 -15.13 10.91 6.17
N ASN A 125 -14.40 11.85 5.56
CA ASN A 125 -14.95 12.97 4.81
C ASN A 125 -14.14 13.27 3.54
N LEU A 126 -14.71 14.07 2.63
CA LEU A 126 -14.04 14.52 1.40
C LEU A 126 -12.75 15.31 1.68
N SER A 127 -12.70 16.10 2.75
CA SER A 127 -11.48 16.79 3.19
C SER A 127 -10.37 15.81 3.54
N ASP A 128 -10.72 14.71 4.20
CA ASP A 128 -9.76 13.68 4.62
C ASP A 128 -9.20 12.99 3.40
N ILE A 129 -10.02 12.72 2.38
CA ILE A 129 -9.57 12.15 1.10
C ILE A 129 -8.47 13.02 0.50
N VAL A 130 -8.69 14.33 0.38
CA VAL A 130 -7.69 15.22 -0.24
C VAL A 130 -6.40 15.28 0.60
N ILE A 131 -6.52 15.39 1.92
CA ILE A 131 -5.35 15.47 2.83
C ILE A 131 -4.55 14.16 2.84
N ILE A 132 -5.23 13.02 2.83
CA ILE A 132 -4.62 11.69 2.94
C ILE A 132 -4.12 11.18 1.59
N LEU A 133 -4.92 11.31 0.53
CA LEU A 133 -4.57 10.72 -0.78
C LEU A 133 -3.52 11.54 -1.52
N SER A 134 -3.43 12.85 -1.33
CA SER A 134 -2.43 13.67 -2.01
C SER A 134 -0.99 13.17 -1.80
N PRO A 135 -0.51 12.94 -0.56
CA PRO A 135 0.79 12.32 -0.35
C PRO A 135 0.83 10.83 -0.74
N ALA A 136 -0.30 10.12 -0.66
CA ALA A 136 -0.37 8.70 -1.03
C ALA A 136 -0.02 8.46 -2.50
N VAL A 137 -0.40 9.36 -3.42
CA VAL A 137 0.02 9.31 -4.84
C VAL A 137 1.55 9.27 -4.96
N GLY A 138 2.24 10.14 -4.20
CA GLY A 138 3.71 10.22 -4.22
C GLY A 138 4.37 8.95 -3.67
N ILE A 139 3.85 8.43 -2.57
CA ILE A 139 4.30 7.18 -1.95
C ILE A 139 4.17 6.02 -2.95
N LEU A 140 3.00 5.85 -3.57
CA LEU A 140 2.75 4.76 -4.51
C LEU A 140 3.60 4.86 -5.77
N LYS A 141 3.83 6.07 -6.30
CA LYS A 141 4.75 6.29 -7.41
C LYS A 141 6.18 5.85 -7.07
N ASN A 142 6.63 6.15 -5.84
CA ASN A 142 7.94 5.71 -5.35
C ASN A 142 8.01 4.18 -5.21
N ILE A 143 7.03 3.57 -4.55
CA ILE A 143 6.91 2.10 -4.42
C ILE A 143 6.95 1.45 -5.81
N ARG A 144 6.17 1.97 -6.75
CA ARG A 144 6.12 1.47 -8.12
C ARG A 144 7.47 1.51 -8.82
N SER A 145 8.18 2.64 -8.73
CA SER A 145 9.51 2.78 -9.32
C SER A 145 10.56 1.87 -8.68
N SER A 146 10.40 1.58 -7.39
CA SER A 146 11.33 0.76 -6.62
C SER A 146 11.11 -0.74 -6.83
N LEU A 147 9.85 -1.19 -6.93
CA LEU A 147 9.50 -2.61 -7.02
C LEU A 147 9.56 -3.17 -8.44
N ILE A 148 9.11 -2.43 -9.45
CA ILE A 148 9.00 -2.93 -10.83
C ILE A 148 10.29 -3.57 -11.38
N PRO A 149 11.50 -3.00 -11.14
CA PRO A 149 12.75 -3.61 -11.63
C PRO A 149 13.03 -5.00 -11.05
N TRP A 150 12.42 -5.33 -9.92
CA TRP A 150 12.67 -6.55 -9.17
C TRP A 150 11.50 -7.54 -9.21
N ILE A 151 10.28 -7.02 -9.16
CA ILE A 151 9.03 -7.79 -9.09
C ILE A 151 8.11 -7.29 -10.20
N PRO A 152 8.36 -7.66 -11.47
CA PRO A 152 7.58 -7.18 -12.61
C PRO A 152 6.09 -7.57 -12.51
N ASP A 153 5.78 -8.70 -11.86
CA ASP A 153 4.41 -9.18 -11.62
C ASP A 153 3.56 -8.18 -10.82
N SER A 154 4.19 -7.31 -10.02
CA SER A 154 3.49 -6.28 -9.23
C SER A 154 2.97 -5.11 -10.07
N ARG A 155 3.41 -4.98 -11.33
CA ARG A 155 3.13 -3.81 -12.19
C ARG A 155 1.65 -3.53 -12.34
N GLN A 156 0.85 -4.58 -12.56
CA GLN A 156 -0.58 -4.45 -12.83
C GLN A 156 -1.29 -3.83 -11.63
N GLU A 157 -1.14 -4.42 -10.45
CA GLU A 157 -1.76 -3.94 -9.21
C GLU A 157 -1.32 -2.51 -8.89
N LEU A 158 -0.01 -2.22 -9.01
CA LEU A 158 0.51 -0.87 -8.81
C LEU A 158 -0.08 0.15 -9.79
N CYS A 159 -0.37 -0.24 -11.02
CA CYS A 159 -1.02 0.64 -12.01
C CYS A 159 -2.45 0.95 -11.58
N TYR A 160 -3.24 -0.07 -11.27
CA TYR A 160 -4.63 0.11 -10.83
C TYR A 160 -4.73 0.93 -9.54
N ILE A 161 -3.87 0.68 -8.56
CA ILE A 161 -3.84 1.45 -7.32
C ILE A 161 -3.55 2.92 -7.62
N CYS A 162 -2.53 3.22 -8.43
CA CYS A 162 -2.18 4.61 -8.76
C CYS A 162 -3.32 5.33 -9.50
N GLU A 163 -3.89 4.68 -10.52
CA GLU A 163 -4.97 5.27 -11.35
C GLU A 163 -6.24 5.52 -10.54
N LEU A 164 -6.69 4.53 -9.75
CA LEU A 164 -7.87 4.69 -8.90
C LEU A 164 -7.67 5.79 -7.86
N LEU A 165 -6.48 5.88 -7.26
CA LEU A 165 -6.19 6.86 -6.25
C LEU A 165 -6.12 8.28 -6.84
N GLU A 166 -5.56 8.44 -8.03
CA GLU A 166 -5.59 9.71 -8.77
C GLU A 166 -7.02 10.14 -9.10
N VAL A 167 -7.86 9.22 -9.58
CA VAL A 167 -9.28 9.50 -9.88
C VAL A 167 -10.05 9.91 -8.61
N VAL A 168 -9.94 9.14 -7.52
CA VAL A 168 -10.61 9.44 -6.26
C VAL A 168 -10.18 10.80 -5.70
N LEU A 169 -8.88 11.12 -5.79
CA LEU A 169 -8.35 12.41 -5.34
C LEU A 169 -8.92 13.58 -6.14
N VAL A 170 -8.97 13.46 -7.47
CA VAL A 170 -9.53 14.49 -8.36
C VAL A 170 -11.02 14.67 -8.11
N ASP A 171 -11.78 13.57 -8.02
CA ASP A 171 -13.21 13.60 -7.77
C ASP A 171 -13.52 14.25 -6.40
N ALA A 172 -12.78 13.89 -5.35
CA ALA A 172 -12.95 14.48 -4.03
C ALA A 172 -12.62 15.97 -3.99
N ALA A 173 -11.56 16.40 -4.70
CA ALA A 173 -11.20 17.80 -4.81
C ALA A 173 -12.28 18.62 -5.53
N GLN A 174 -12.83 18.09 -6.63
CA GLN A 174 -13.90 18.75 -7.39
C GLN A 174 -15.22 18.81 -6.61
N LEU A 175 -15.66 17.68 -6.02
CA LEU A 175 -16.90 17.60 -5.25
C LEU A 175 -16.86 18.48 -4.00
N GLY A 176 -15.70 18.54 -3.32
CA GLY A 176 -15.51 19.32 -2.11
C GLY A 176 -15.08 20.77 -2.34
N GLY A 177 -14.79 21.17 -3.58
CA GLY A 177 -14.22 22.50 -3.89
C GLY A 177 -12.84 22.73 -3.26
N TYR A 178 -12.06 21.66 -3.03
CA TYR A 178 -10.75 21.74 -2.39
C TYR A 178 -9.64 21.95 -3.42
N THR A 179 -8.67 22.79 -3.09
CA THR A 179 -7.43 22.94 -3.86
C THR A 179 -6.36 21.99 -3.32
N ILE A 180 -5.75 21.20 -4.20
CA ILE A 180 -4.65 20.30 -3.83
C ILE A 180 -3.33 21.07 -3.81
N ASN A 181 -2.64 21.09 -2.66
CA ASN A 181 -1.28 21.60 -2.58
C ASN A 181 -0.27 20.47 -2.85
N PHE A 182 0.12 20.34 -4.12
CA PHE A 182 1.06 19.30 -4.56
C PHE A 182 2.46 19.42 -3.94
N GLN A 183 2.90 20.64 -3.62
CA GLN A 183 4.22 20.84 -2.99
C GLN A 183 4.24 20.22 -1.60
N THR A 184 3.27 20.58 -0.76
CA THR A 184 3.13 20.02 0.60
C THR A 184 2.88 18.53 0.58
N ALA A 185 2.06 18.05 -0.36
CA ALA A 185 1.80 16.62 -0.53
C ALA A 185 3.08 15.84 -0.89
N ASN A 186 3.90 16.37 -1.79
CA ASN A 186 5.16 15.75 -2.19
C ASN A 186 6.20 15.76 -1.06
N GLU A 187 6.33 16.87 -0.32
CA GLU A 187 7.17 16.94 0.87
C GLU A 187 6.76 15.92 1.92
N SER A 188 5.45 15.80 2.17
CA SER A 188 4.88 14.81 3.08
C SER A 188 5.20 13.39 2.61
N ALA A 189 5.01 13.08 1.32
CA ALA A 189 5.34 11.77 0.76
C ALA A 189 6.83 11.42 0.95
N LEU A 190 7.74 12.36 0.65
CA LEU A 190 9.18 12.16 0.81
C LEU A 190 9.58 11.93 2.28
N HIS A 191 9.00 12.68 3.21
CA HIS A 191 9.23 12.49 4.64
C HIS A 191 8.84 11.07 5.08
N LEU A 192 7.66 10.60 4.65
CA LEU A 192 7.14 9.27 4.98
C LEU A 192 7.99 8.13 4.40
N ILE A 193 8.46 8.29 3.16
CA ILE A 193 9.39 7.35 2.52
C ILE A 193 10.72 7.30 3.27
N SER A 194 11.24 8.46 3.68
CA SER A 194 12.47 8.56 4.46
C SER A 194 12.32 7.87 5.82
N GLU A 195 11.22 8.10 6.52
CA GLU A 195 10.89 7.47 7.81
C GLU A 195 10.84 5.94 7.67
N ALA A 196 10.12 5.42 6.68
CA ALA A 196 10.04 3.98 6.42
C ALA A 196 11.40 3.36 6.07
N SER A 197 12.27 4.12 5.39
CA SER A 197 13.63 3.68 5.05
C SER A 197 14.57 3.70 6.24
N LEU A 198 14.35 4.61 7.20
CA LEU A 198 15.16 4.78 8.41
C LEU A 198 14.78 3.78 9.51
N ASN A 199 13.50 3.37 9.56
CA ASN A 199 12.99 2.35 10.50
C ASN A 199 13.56 0.93 10.26
N LYS A 200 14.58 0.83 9.40
CA LYS A 200 15.50 -0.30 9.17
C LYS A 200 16.31 -0.69 10.43
N GLY A 201 16.27 0.09 11.51
CA GLY A 201 17.16 -0.02 12.66
C GLY A 201 16.63 -0.74 13.91
N GLU A 202 15.34 -1.06 13.98
CA GLU A 202 14.71 -1.59 15.20
C GLU A 202 13.98 -2.93 14.96
N ASN A 203 14.72 -3.99 14.62
CA ASN A 203 14.36 -5.38 14.96
C ASN A 203 15.53 -6.35 14.78
#